data_AF-A0A8C7ZLW6-F1
#
_entry.id   AF-A0A8C7ZLW6-F1
#
_cell.length_a   1.000
_cell.length_b   1.000
_cell.length_c   1.000
_cell.angle_alpha   90.00
_cell.angle_beta   90.00
_cell.angle_gamma   90.00
#
_symmetry.space_group_name_H-M   'P 1'
#
loop_
_entity.id
_entity.type
_entity.pdbx_description
1 polymer ?
#
loop_
_entity_poly.entity_id
_entity_poly.type
_entity_poly.pdbx_seq_one_letter_code
_entity_poly.pdbx_strand_id
1 'polypeptide(L)'
;MREIVHVQIGQCGNQIGSKFWEVISEEHGINATGIYEGDSTLQLERINVYFSEAYGGKYVPRALLVDLEPGTMDSIRGSRIGALFRPDNFIHGEKQHRTSQTYAQILQKCT
;
A
#
# COMPACT_ATOMS: atom_id res chain seq x y z
N MET A 1 16.14 -12.11 -5.55
CA MET A 1 15.60 -10.74 -5.48
C MET A 1 15.06 -10.54 -4.07
N ARG A 2 15.25 -9.39 -3.41
CA ARG A 2 14.78 -9.15 -2.05
C ARG A 2 13.51 -8.30 -2.13
N GLU A 3 12.44 -8.74 -1.48
CA GLU A 3 11.16 -8.04 -1.45
C GLU A 3 10.88 -7.58 -0.02
N ILE A 4 10.24 -6.42 0.14
CA ILE A 4 9.89 -5.86 1.44
C ILE A 4 8.38 -5.61 1.46
N VAL A 5 7.70 -6.19 2.45
CA VAL A 5 6.29 -5.90 2.73
C VAL A 5 6.24 -4.80 3.79
N HIS A 6 5.64 -3.67 3.46
CA HIS A 6 5.49 -2.53 4.36
C HIS A 6 4.18 -2.65 5.16
N VAL A 7 4.25 -2.79 6.48
CA VAL A 7 3.07 -2.82 7.34
C VAL A 7 2.92 -1.49 8.06
N GLN A 8 1.78 -0.83 7.88
CA GLN A 8 1.41 0.44 8.50
C GLN A 8 0.30 0.18 9.48
N ILE A 9 0.45 0.65 10.72
CA ILE A 9 -0.48 0.33 11.80
C ILE A 9 -0.88 1.61 12.54
N GLY A 10 -2.19 1.79 12.67
CA GLY A 10 -2.82 2.88 13.39
C GLY A 10 -2.79 4.22 12.66
N GLN A 11 -3.53 5.18 13.20
CA GLN A 11 -3.79 6.47 12.56
C GLN A 11 -2.51 7.23 12.17
N CYS A 12 -1.53 7.33 13.09
CA CYS A 12 -0.27 8.02 12.81
C CYS A 12 0.59 7.27 11.79
N GLY A 13 0.70 5.94 11.93
CA GLY A 13 1.49 5.10 11.02
C GLY A 13 0.95 5.12 9.59
N ASN A 14 -0.38 5.12 9.45
CA ASN A 14 -1.07 5.20 8.16
C ASN A 14 -0.88 6.58 7.48
N GLN A 15 -0.84 7.69 8.25
CA GLN A 15 -0.56 9.02 7.70
C GLN A 15 0.88 9.17 7.20
N ILE A 16 1.85 8.77 8.02
CA ILE A 16 3.27 8.79 7.63
C ILE A 16 3.49 7.86 6.45
N GLY A 17 2.87 6.69 6.50
CA GLY A 17 2.90 5.70 5.45
C GLY A 17 2.35 6.19 4.12
N SER A 18 1.26 6.97 4.15
CA SER A 18 0.73 7.63 2.96
C SER A 18 1.74 8.59 2.34
N LYS A 19 2.43 9.40 3.16
CA LYS A 19 3.45 10.32 2.66
C LYS A 19 4.68 9.60 2.12
N PHE A 20 5.09 8.52 2.78
CA PHE A 20 6.16 7.66 2.28
C PHE A 20 5.84 7.10 0.89
N TRP A 21 4.63 6.56 0.69
CA TRP A 21 4.22 6.00 -0.60
C TRP A 21 4.04 7.06 -1.69
N GLU A 22 3.66 8.29 -1.35
CA GLU A 22 3.69 9.42 -2.29
C GLU A 22 5.11 9.68 -2.81
N VAL A 23 6.07 9.86 -1.90
CA VAL A 23 7.45 10.20 -2.26
C VAL A 23 8.13 9.10 -3.07
N ILE A 24 8.02 7.85 -2.62
CA ILE A 24 8.66 6.71 -3.32
C ILE A 24 8.04 6.50 -4.71
N SER A 25 6.73 6.75 -4.87
CA SER A 25 6.08 6.63 -6.18
C SER A 25 6.57 7.74 -7.12
N GLU A 26 6.71 8.96 -6.63
CA GLU A 26 7.26 10.07 -7.41
C GLU A 26 8.73 9.83 -7.81
N GLU A 27 9.56 9.30 -6.91
CA GLU A 27 10.96 8.92 -7.20
C GLU A 27 11.06 7.86 -8.31
N HIS A 28 10.17 6.86 -8.28
CA HIS A 28 10.09 5.80 -9.29
C HIS A 28 9.28 6.17 -10.55
N GLY A 29 8.75 7.40 -10.65
CA GLY A 29 7.93 7.83 -11.79
C GLY A 29 6.59 7.08 -11.91
N ILE A 30 6.06 6.57 -10.79
CA ILE A 30 4.76 5.90 -10.73
C ILE A 30 3.69 6.93 -10.38
N ASN A 31 2.67 7.02 -11.23
CA ASN A 31 1.56 7.92 -10.99
C ASN A 31 0.61 7.39 -9.88
N ALA A 32 -0.32 8.23 -9.45
CA ALA A 32 -1.35 7.92 -8.45
C ALA A 32 -2.21 6.67 -8.74
N THR A 33 -2.25 6.22 -10.01
CA THR A 33 -3.03 5.05 -10.45
C THR A 33 -2.18 3.79 -10.58
N GLY A 34 -0.86 3.89 -10.38
CA GLY A 34 0.10 2.79 -10.49
C GLY A 34 0.70 2.63 -11.89
N ILE A 35 0.55 3.59 -12.80
CA ILE A 35 1.14 3.53 -14.14
C ILE A 35 2.50 4.23 -14.12
N TYR A 36 3.50 3.62 -14.77
CA TYR A 36 4.81 4.23 -14.94
C TYR A 36 4.78 5.31 -16.03
N GLU A 37 5.16 6.52 -15.66
CA GLU A 37 5.27 7.71 -16.52
C GLU A 37 6.69 8.32 -16.44
N GLY A 38 7.65 7.54 -15.94
CA GLY A 38 9.04 7.97 -15.80
C GLY A 38 9.79 8.06 -17.13
N ASP A 39 10.90 8.79 -17.11
CA ASP A 39 11.78 9.05 -18.24
C ASP A 39 13.11 8.27 -18.18
N SER A 40 13.41 7.67 -17.03
CA SER A 40 14.69 7.02 -16.76
C SER A 40 14.54 5.54 -16.46
N THR A 41 15.31 4.71 -17.17
CA THR A 41 15.37 3.26 -16.94
C THR A 41 15.87 2.88 -15.55
N LEU A 42 16.61 3.78 -14.87
CA LEU A 42 17.05 3.59 -13.48
C LEU A 42 15.87 3.56 -12.50
N GLN A 43 14.76 4.24 -12.82
CA GLN A 43 13.57 4.24 -11.96
C GLN A 43 12.87 2.88 -11.93
N LEU A 44 13.03 2.07 -12.98
CA LEU A 44 12.54 0.69 -13.01
C LEU A 44 13.51 -0.29 -12.35
N GLU A 45 14.75 0.14 -12.07
CA GLU A 45 15.74 -0.71 -11.42
C GLU A 45 15.31 -1.00 -9.98
N ARG A 46 15.14 -2.30 -9.66
CA ARG A 46 14.73 -2.79 -8.34
C ARG A 46 13.37 -2.26 -7.85
N ILE A 47 12.50 -1.76 -8.74
CA ILE A 47 11.13 -1.36 -8.38
C ILE A 47 10.35 -2.49 -7.67
N ASN A 48 10.67 -3.73 -8.02
CA ASN A 48 10.12 -4.97 -7.47
C ASN A 48 10.29 -5.13 -5.94
N VAL A 49 11.19 -4.36 -5.33
CA VAL A 49 11.43 -4.39 -3.87
C VAL A 49 10.19 -3.89 -3.11
N TYR A 50 9.61 -2.79 -3.58
CA TYR A 50 8.46 -2.13 -2.94
C TYR A 50 7.15 -2.34 -3.71
N PHE A 51 7.22 -2.51 -5.03
CA PHE A 51 6.05 -2.69 -5.87
C PHE A 51 5.96 -4.12 -6.40
N SER A 52 4.74 -4.56 -6.64
CA SER A 52 4.43 -5.73 -7.45
C SER A 52 3.91 -5.24 -8.79
N GLU A 53 4.46 -5.76 -9.88
CA GLU A 53 3.89 -5.54 -11.21
C GLU A 53 2.64 -6.42 -11.36
N ALA A 54 1.51 -5.80 -11.67
CA ALA A 54 0.25 -6.44 -11.98
C ALA A 54 0.01 -6.42 -13.49
N TYR A 55 -1.02 -7.17 -13.93
CA TYR A 55 -1.40 -7.21 -15.33
C TYR A 55 -1.68 -5.81 -15.88
N GLY A 56 -1.19 -5.53 -17.10
CA GLY A 56 -1.35 -4.24 -17.76
C GLY A 56 -0.31 -3.17 -17.37
N GLY A 57 0.84 -3.57 -16.83
CA GLY A 57 1.93 -2.63 -16.49
C GLY A 57 1.61 -1.76 -15.27
N LYS A 58 0.69 -2.21 -14.41
CA LYS A 58 0.29 -1.48 -13.21
C LYS A 58 1.14 -1.92 -12.02
N TYR A 59 1.83 -0.99 -11.39
CA TYR A 59 2.60 -1.19 -10.18
C TYR A 59 1.72 -1.00 -8.94
N VAL A 60 1.73 -2.00 -8.06
CA VAL A 60 0.94 -2.01 -6.83
C VAL A 60 1.88 -2.08 -5.63
N PRO A 61 1.76 -1.18 -4.63
CA PRO A 61 2.55 -1.22 -3.41
C PRO A 61 2.38 -2.54 -2.65
N ARG A 62 3.48 -3.10 -2.19
CA ARG A 62 3.52 -4.21 -1.23
C ARG A 62 3.31 -3.68 0.18
N ALA A 63 2.12 -3.15 0.44
CA ALA A 63 1.77 -2.50 1.70
C ALA A 63 0.50 -3.09 2.30
N LEU A 64 0.47 -3.17 3.63
CA LEU A 64 -0.73 -3.43 4.41
C LEU A 64 -1.01 -2.25 5.31
N LEU A 65 -2.24 -1.75 5.27
CA LEU A 65 -2.70 -0.64 6.09
C LEU A 65 -3.68 -1.20 7.11
N VAL A 66 -3.31 -1.14 8.38
CA VAL A 66 -4.08 -1.70 9.48
C VAL A 66 -4.55 -0.56 10.36
N ASP A 67 -5.86 -0.44 10.55
CA ASP A 67 -6.43 0.49 11.52
C ASP A 67 -7.63 -0.14 12.24
N LEU A 68 -7.86 0.23 13.50
CA LEU A 68 -9.08 -0.14 14.22
C LEU A 68 -10.21 0.85 13.95
N GLU A 69 -9.88 2.03 13.41
CA GLU A 69 -10.85 3.07 13.10
C GLU A 69 -11.11 3.19 11.58
N PRO A 70 -12.37 3.10 11.13
CA PRO A 70 -12.71 3.17 9.71
C PRO A 70 -12.33 4.52 9.07
N GLY A 71 -12.40 5.62 9.83
CA GLY A 71 -12.21 6.97 9.31
C GLY A 71 -10.82 7.25 8.74
N THR A 72 -9.77 6.61 9.26
CA THR A 72 -8.41 6.75 8.69
C THR A 72 -8.35 6.19 7.27
N MET A 73 -9.01 5.05 7.01
CA MET A 73 -8.92 4.43 5.68
C MET A 73 -9.73 5.19 4.64
N ASP A 74 -10.88 5.76 5.01
CA ASP A 74 -11.64 6.61 4.11
C ASP A 74 -10.81 7.84 3.70
N SER A 75 -10.04 8.38 4.65
CA SER A 75 -9.11 9.49 4.38
C SER A 75 -8.01 9.10 3.39
N ILE A 76 -7.44 7.88 3.52
CA ILE A 76 -6.38 7.41 2.61
C ILE A 76 -6.94 7.00 1.25
N ARG A 77 -8.12 6.38 1.19
CA ARG A 77 -8.81 6.06 -0.07
C ARG A 77 -9.19 7.31 -0.84
N GLY A 78 -9.55 8.39 -0.15
CA GLY A 78 -9.81 9.71 -0.75
C GLY A 78 -8.54 10.50 -1.07
N SER A 79 -7.35 10.01 -0.69
CA SER A 79 -6.08 10.69 -0.96
C SER A 79 -5.65 10.54 -2.42
N ARG A 80 -4.66 11.34 -2.84
CA ARG A 80 -4.07 11.27 -4.18
C ARG A 80 -3.57 9.86 -4.53
N ILE A 81 -3.09 9.09 -3.54
CA ILE A 81 -2.57 7.73 -3.75
C ILE A 81 -3.58 6.64 -3.38
N GLY A 82 -4.84 6.97 -3.08
CA GLY A 82 -5.84 5.98 -2.69
C GLY A 82 -6.06 4.89 -3.74
N ALA A 83 -6.00 5.25 -5.03
CA ALA A 83 -6.16 4.34 -6.17
C ALA A 83 -4.93 3.46 -6.45
N LEU A 84 -3.80 3.75 -5.80
CA LEU A 84 -2.55 3.01 -5.91
C LEU A 84 -2.62 1.69 -5.13
N PHE A 85 -3.24 1.72 -3.95
CA PHE A 85 -3.40 0.54 -3.10
C PHE A 85 -4.56 -0.34 -3.57
N ARG A 86 -4.41 -1.66 -3.38
CA ARG A 86 -5.55 -2.58 -3.57
C ARG A 86 -6.54 -2.40 -2.42
N PRO A 87 -7.87 -2.44 -2.68
CA PRO A 87 -8.87 -2.45 -1.63
C PRO A 87 -8.62 -3.54 -0.58
N ASP A 88 -8.10 -4.68 -1.02
CA ASP A 88 -7.76 -5.82 -0.16
C ASP A 88 -6.60 -5.53 0.82
N ASN A 89 -5.79 -4.50 0.60
CA ASN A 89 -4.66 -4.18 1.47
C ASN A 89 -5.07 -3.38 2.72
N PHE A 90 -6.32 -2.90 2.74
CA PHE A 90 -6.89 -2.20 3.89
C PHE A 90 -7.50 -3.21 4.84
N ILE A 91 -6.92 -3.33 6.03
CA ILE A 91 -7.38 -4.20 7.10
C ILE A 91 -7.97 -3.32 8.18
N HIS A 92 -9.21 -3.61 8.57
CA HIS A 92 -9.84 -2.87 9.66
C HIS A 92 -10.66 -3.68 10.62
N GLY A 93 -10.71 -3.18 11.86
CA GLY A 93 -11.61 -3.69 12.86
C GLY A 93 -13.05 -3.40 12.48
N GLU A 94 -13.85 -4.42 12.18
CA GLU A 94 -15.29 -4.31 12.38
C GLU A 94 -15.58 -4.44 13.88
N LYS A 95 -16.38 -3.52 14.42
CA LYS A 95 -16.79 -3.50 15.85
C LYS A 95 -17.45 -4.81 16.34
N GLN A 96 -17.71 -5.79 15.47
CA GLN A 96 -18.35 -7.06 15.80
C GLN A 96 -17.50 -8.32 15.56
N HIS A 97 -16.25 -8.24 15.09
CA HIS A 97 -15.46 -9.45 14.81
C HIS A 97 -14.18 -9.51 15.67
N ARG A 98 -14.10 -10.62 16.43
CA ARG A 98 -13.03 -10.97 17.36
C ARG A 98 -11.65 -10.71 16.73
N THR A 99 -10.78 -10.08 17.51
CA THR A 99 -9.34 -9.83 17.23
C THR A 99 -8.64 -10.98 16.51
N SER A 100 -9.05 -12.23 16.72
CA SER A 100 -8.57 -13.43 16.02
C SER A 100 -8.67 -13.40 14.48
N GLN A 101 -9.67 -12.75 13.89
CA GLN A 101 -9.84 -12.70 12.42
C GLN A 101 -8.87 -11.71 11.76
N THR A 102 -8.55 -10.61 12.42
CA THR A 102 -7.59 -9.61 11.92
C THR A 102 -6.18 -10.21 11.81
N TYR A 103 -5.75 -11.03 12.78
CA TYR A 103 -4.47 -11.74 12.69
C TYR A 103 -4.41 -12.73 11.52
N ALA A 104 -5.51 -13.43 11.23
CA ALA A 104 -5.57 -14.35 10.10
C ALA A 104 -5.45 -13.62 8.76
N GLN A 105 -6.08 -12.45 8.62
CA GLN A 105 -5.96 -11.62 7.42
C GLN A 105 -4.54 -11.08 7.22
N ILE A 106 -3.85 -10.70 8.29
CA ILE A 106 -2.44 -10.25 8.22
C ILE A 106 -1.55 -11.41 7.78
N LEU A 107 -1.67 -12.60 8.41
CA LEU A 107 -0.87 -13.76 8.04
C LEU A 107 -1.07 -14.16 6.58
N GLN A 108 -2.32 -14.22 6.12
CA GLN A 108 -2.62 -14.60 4.73
C GLN A 108 -2.09 -13.62 3.68
N LYS A 109 -1.80 -12.37 4.06
CA LYS A 109 -1.28 -11.34 3.15
C LYS A 109 0.24 -11.13 3.23
N CYS A 110 0.88 -11.65 4.28
CA CYS A 110 2.33 -11.60 4.46
C CYS A 110 3.05 -12.87 3.98
N THR A 111 2.32 -13.94 3.63
CA THR A 111 2.86 -15.21 3.11
C THR A 111 2.68 -15.27 1.59
#